data_AF-A0A1H2LFK9-F1
#
_entry.id   AF-A0A1H2LFK9-F1
#
_cell.length_a   1.000
_cell.length_b   1.000
_cell.length_c   1.000
_cell.angle_alpha   90.00
_cell.angle_beta   90.00
_cell.angle_gamma   90.00
#
_symmetry.space_group_name_H-M   'P 1'
#
loop_
_entity.id
_entity.type
_entity.pdbx_description
1 polymer ?
#
loop_
_entity_poly.entity_id
_entity_poly.type
_entity_poly.pdbx_seq_one_letter_code
_entity_poly.pdbx_strand_id
1 'polypeptide(L)'
;MAVTVVAGIVAIIVAVRWAGGPERAFMTAILRPEVIGCTLTEAELDAVTGYRRNRRATVKARPPGTSRRRERHLIRAARDLGHDLAVADGETSPAVEHSRAEIACLHGRVADRYHPADPCQRAPPRT
;
A
#
# COMPACT_ATOMS: atom_id res chain seq x y z
N MET A 1 -7.71 -9.91 41.02
CA MET A 1 -8.59 -9.55 39.89
C MET A 1 -8.03 -8.40 39.06
N ALA A 2 -7.78 -7.21 39.62
CA ALA A 2 -7.23 -6.10 38.83
C ALA A 2 -5.84 -6.39 38.23
N VAL A 3 -4.92 -6.96 39.03
CA VAL A 3 -3.56 -7.29 38.58
C VAL A 3 -3.55 -8.33 37.46
N THR A 4 -4.39 -9.37 37.55
CA THR A 4 -4.49 -10.42 36.53
C THR A 4 -5.10 -9.89 35.24
N VAL A 5 -6.11 -9.00 35.32
CA VAL A 5 -6.69 -8.33 34.15
C VAL A 5 -5.66 -7.42 33.47
N VAL A 6 -4.93 -6.60 34.24
CA VAL A 6 -3.88 -5.73 33.69
C VAL A 6 -2.76 -6.53 33.04
N ALA A 7 -2.29 -7.60 33.70
CA ALA A 7 -1.27 -8.48 33.13
C ALA A 7 -1.74 -9.16 31.84
N GLY A 8 -3.00 -9.61 31.79
CA GLY A 8 -3.60 -10.18 30.58
C GLY A 8 -3.66 -9.18 29.42
N ILE A 9 -4.12 -7.95 29.68
CA ILE A 9 -4.16 -6.89 28.67
C ILE A 9 -2.75 -6.57 28.15
N VAL A 10 -1.76 -6.45 29.04
CA VAL A 10 -0.37 -6.20 28.65
C VAL A 10 0.19 -7.34 27.79
N ALA A 11 -0.06 -8.60 28.18
CA ALA A 11 0.37 -9.76 27.40
C ALA A 11 -0.23 -9.76 25.98
N ILE A 12 -1.53 -9.45 25.83
CA ILE A 12 -2.18 -9.32 24.53
C ILE A 12 -1.54 -8.20 23.70
N ILE A 13 -1.30 -7.02 24.30
CA ILE A 13 -0.67 -5.90 23.61
C ILE A 13 0.73 -6.29 23.12
N VAL A 14 1.53 -6.96 23.95
CA VAL A 14 2.88 -7.40 23.57
C VAL A 14 2.83 -8.43 22.43
N ALA A 15 1.94 -9.42 22.53
CA ALA A 15 1.75 -10.44 21.50
C ALA A 15 1.35 -9.81 20.15
N VAL A 16 0.39 -8.88 20.15
CA VAL A 16 -0.05 -8.16 18.94
C VAL A 16 1.09 -7.31 18.36
N ARG A 17 1.91 -6.67 19.21
CA ARG A 17 3.06 -5.89 18.74
C ARG A 17 4.15 -6.76 18.13
N TRP A 18 4.36 -7.95 18.68
CA TRP A 18 5.29 -8.94 18.13
C TRP A 18 4.78 -9.52 16.81
N ALA A 19 3.50 -9.85 16.73
CA ALA A 19 2.86 -10.35 15.51
C ALA A 19 2.85 -9.31 14.36
N GLY A 20 2.91 -8.02 14.68
CA GLY A 20 2.90 -6.95 13.68
C GLY A 20 4.15 -6.89 12.79
N GLY A 21 5.28 -7.49 13.19
CA GLY A 21 6.48 -7.58 12.34
C GLY A 21 6.30 -8.55 11.16
N PRO A 22 5.97 -9.82 11.44
CA PRO A 22 5.66 -10.83 10.42
C PRO A 22 4.55 -10.41 9.45
N GLU A 23 3.46 -9.81 9.94
CA GLU A 23 2.34 -9.37 9.10
C GLU A 23 2.79 -8.36 8.02
N ARG A 24 3.73 -7.47 8.39
CA ARG A 24 4.30 -6.49 7.45
C ARG A 24 5.20 -7.15 6.43
N ALA A 25 6.10 -8.03 6.87
CA ALA A 25 6.98 -8.76 5.98
C ALA A 25 6.18 -9.59 4.97
N PHE A 26 5.08 -10.20 5.42
CA PHE A 26 4.15 -10.94 4.57
C PHE A 26 3.46 -10.03 3.54
N MET A 27 2.91 -8.90 3.97
CA MET A 27 2.27 -7.95 3.05
C MET A 27 3.27 -7.30 2.08
N THR A 28 4.50 -7.04 2.53
CA THR A 28 5.61 -6.62 1.65
C THR A 28 5.92 -7.70 0.63
N ALA A 29 5.97 -8.97 1.03
CA ALA A 29 6.24 -10.07 0.11
C ALA A 29 5.13 -10.23 -0.95
N ILE A 30 3.86 -10.13 -0.56
CA ILE A 30 2.71 -10.21 -1.49
C ILE A 30 2.73 -9.07 -2.51
N LEU A 31 3.01 -7.84 -2.06
CA LEU A 31 2.94 -6.66 -2.92
C LEU A 31 4.23 -6.40 -3.72
N ARG A 32 5.33 -7.10 -3.42
CA ARG A 32 6.61 -6.90 -4.10
C ARG A 32 6.55 -7.11 -5.62
N PRO A 33 5.83 -8.13 -6.15
CA PRO A 33 5.65 -8.29 -7.59
C PRO A 33 4.99 -7.08 -8.27
N GLU A 34 4.12 -6.36 -7.56
CA GLU A 34 3.43 -5.19 -8.09
C GLU A 34 4.35 -3.97 -8.23
N VAL A 35 5.42 -3.90 -7.42
CA VAL A 35 6.47 -2.89 -7.59
C VAL A 35 7.34 -3.21 -8.81
N ILE A 36 7.68 -4.49 -9.00
CA ILE A 36 8.41 -4.95 -10.19
C ILE A 36 7.59 -4.69 -11.46
N GLY A 37 6.27 -4.91 -11.39
CA GLY A 37 5.32 -4.62 -12.46
C GLY A 37 4.94 -3.14 -12.61
N CYS A 38 5.59 -2.22 -11.87
CA CYS A 38 5.33 -0.77 -11.91
C CYS A 38 3.87 -0.36 -11.59
N THR A 39 3.07 -1.24 -10.98
CA THR A 39 1.72 -0.89 -10.52
C THR A 39 1.79 -0.10 -9.21
N LEU A 40 2.81 -0.37 -8.40
CA LEU A 40 3.14 0.37 -7.18
C LEU A 40 4.57 0.89 -7.25
N THR A 41 4.82 2.05 -6.64
CA THR A 41 6.19 2.53 -6.39
C THR A 41 6.71 2.03 -5.05
N GLU A 42 8.04 2.02 -4.85
CA GLU A 42 8.64 1.62 -3.57
C GLU A 42 8.14 2.49 -2.40
N ALA A 43 7.97 3.79 -2.64
CA ALA A 43 7.45 4.73 -1.64
C ALA A 43 5.99 4.43 -1.24
N GLU A 44 5.19 3.93 -2.17
CA GLU A 44 3.81 3.51 -1.93
C GLU A 44 3.76 2.16 -1.19
N LEU A 45 4.63 1.20 -1.56
CA LEU A 45 4.80 -0.07 -0.84
C LEU A 45 5.15 0.17 0.64
N ASP A 46 6.11 1.06 0.89
CA ASP A 46 6.51 1.47 2.24
C ASP A 46 5.39 2.19 3.00
N ALA A 47 4.52 2.92 2.30
CA ALA A 47 3.36 3.57 2.90
C ALA A 47 2.32 2.55 3.38
N VAL A 48 2.05 1.53 2.56
CA VAL A 48 1.02 0.51 2.81
C VAL A 48 1.47 -0.45 3.91
N THR A 49 2.68 -0.98 3.80
CA THR A 49 3.26 -1.97 4.73
C THR A 49 3.81 -1.31 5.99
N GLY A 50 4.09 0.00 5.93
CA GLY A 50 4.70 0.76 7.02
C GLY A 50 3.78 1.13 8.19
N TYR A 51 4.37 1.84 9.17
CA TYR A 51 3.64 2.33 10.33
C TYR A 51 2.80 3.56 9.96
N ARG A 52 1.97 4.02 10.90
CA ARG A 52 1.23 5.29 10.75
C ARG A 52 2.15 6.47 10.40
N ARG A 53 3.42 6.43 10.82
CA ARG A 53 4.44 7.43 10.46
C ARG A 53 4.77 7.38 8.96
N ASN A 54 5.01 6.21 8.38
CA ASN A 54 5.28 6.03 6.95
C ASN A 54 4.11 6.56 6.11
N ARG A 55 2.87 6.16 6.44
CA ARG A 55 1.65 6.70 5.80
C ARG A 55 1.59 8.23 5.83
N ARG A 56 1.93 8.83 6.96
CA ARG A 56 1.95 10.30 7.11
C ARG A 56 3.08 10.93 6.29
N ALA A 57 4.24 10.29 6.22
CA ALA A 57 5.37 10.75 5.44
C ALA A 57 5.02 10.78 3.95
N THR A 58 4.41 9.72 3.40
CA THR A 58 3.97 9.66 2.00
C THR A 58 2.92 10.74 1.68
N VAL A 59 1.90 10.91 2.54
CA VAL A 59 0.90 11.99 2.38
C VAL A 59 1.52 13.39 2.45
N LYS A 60 2.62 13.55 3.19
CA LYS A 60 3.36 14.81 3.30
C LYS A 60 4.27 15.03 2.09
N ALA A 61 4.94 13.98 1.62
CA ALA A 61 5.83 13.95 0.46
C ALA A 61 5.09 13.85 -0.88
N ARG A 62 3.75 13.91 -0.86
CA ARG A 62 2.91 13.81 -2.05
C ARG A 62 3.38 14.80 -3.14
N PRO A 63 3.29 14.43 -4.42
CA PRO A 63 3.66 15.31 -5.52
C PRO A 63 2.86 16.62 -5.50
N PRO A 64 3.45 17.76 -5.91
CA PRO A 64 2.73 19.02 -6.05
C PRO A 64 1.55 18.84 -7.02
N GLY A 65 0.40 19.44 -6.69
CA GLY A 65 -0.85 19.27 -7.46
C GLY A 65 -1.70 18.06 -7.08
N THR A 66 -1.21 17.16 -6.21
CA THR A 66 -2.01 16.03 -5.70
C THR A 66 -2.73 16.37 -4.40
N SER A 67 -3.94 15.84 -4.22
CA SER A 67 -4.71 16.03 -2.98
C SER A 67 -4.33 14.98 -1.93
N ARG A 68 -4.34 15.37 -0.64
CA ARG A 68 -4.14 14.43 0.48
C ARG A 68 -5.16 13.30 0.48
N ARG A 69 -6.38 13.57 0.01
CA ARG A 69 -7.46 12.59 -0.06
C ARG A 69 -7.13 11.50 -1.07
N ARG A 70 -6.61 11.87 -2.25
CA ARG A 70 -6.18 10.93 -3.28
C ARG A 70 -5.08 10.00 -2.77
N GLU A 71 -4.06 10.55 -2.11
CA GLU A 71 -2.97 9.74 -1.56
C GLU A 71 -3.47 8.70 -0.55
N ARG A 72 -4.44 9.07 0.27
CA ARG A 72 -5.11 8.13 1.18
C ARG A 72 -5.92 7.06 0.44
N HIS A 73 -6.57 7.42 -0.66
CA HIS A 73 -7.28 6.45 -1.51
C HIS A 73 -6.30 5.48 -2.17
N LEU A 74 -5.13 5.96 -2.62
CA LEU A 74 -4.10 5.09 -3.18
C LEU A 74 -3.59 4.08 -2.16
N ILE A 75 -3.25 4.55 -0.95
CA ILE A 75 -2.83 3.66 0.15
C ILE A 75 -3.93 2.63 0.50
N ARG A 76 -5.21 3.01 0.35
CA ARG A 76 -6.34 2.11 0.58
C ARG A 76 -6.46 1.07 -0.54
N ALA A 77 -6.51 1.51 -1.80
CA ALA A 77 -6.58 0.64 -2.96
C ALA A 77 -5.40 -0.35 -3.01
N ALA A 78 -4.19 0.09 -2.66
CA ALA A 78 -3.03 -0.79 -2.58
C ALA A 78 -3.13 -1.84 -1.46
N ARG A 79 -3.83 -1.52 -0.36
CA ARG A 79 -4.13 -2.49 0.70
C ARG A 79 -5.21 -3.47 0.25
N ASP A 80 -6.21 -2.99 -0.46
CA ASP A 80 -7.29 -3.81 -1.03
C ASP A 80 -6.69 -4.79 -2.07
N LEU A 81 -5.77 -4.33 -2.93
CA LEU A 81 -4.98 -5.19 -3.82
C LEU A 81 -4.22 -6.28 -3.06
N GLY A 82 -3.55 -5.94 -1.95
CA GLY A 82 -2.85 -6.93 -1.13
C GLY A 82 -3.79 -7.97 -0.53
N HIS A 83 -5.01 -7.58 -0.17
CA HIS A 83 -6.04 -8.50 0.28
C HIS A 83 -6.53 -9.42 -0.84
N ASP A 84 -6.83 -8.86 -2.03
CA ASP A 84 -7.30 -9.62 -3.18
C ASP A 84 -6.25 -10.62 -3.67
N LEU A 85 -4.98 -10.24 -3.66
CA LEU A 85 -3.86 -11.14 -3.95
C LEU A 85 -3.73 -12.24 -2.90
N ALA A 86 -3.90 -11.93 -1.62
CA ALA A 86 -3.86 -12.94 -0.57
C ALA A 86 -5.02 -13.95 -0.70
N VAL A 87 -6.20 -13.50 -1.11
CA VAL A 87 -7.37 -14.36 -1.35
C VAL A 87 -7.18 -15.22 -2.60
N ALA A 88 -6.55 -14.68 -3.64
CA ALA A 88 -6.27 -15.38 -4.88
C ALA A 88 -4.97 -16.20 -4.86
N ASP A 89 -4.31 -16.35 -3.70
CA ASP A 89 -3.02 -17.03 -3.54
C ASP A 89 -1.91 -16.51 -4.50
N GLY A 90 -1.95 -15.20 -4.78
CA GLY A 90 -1.05 -14.53 -5.71
C GLY A 90 -1.42 -14.68 -7.20
N GLU A 91 -2.48 -15.41 -7.52
CA GLU A 91 -2.98 -15.54 -8.89
C GLU A 91 -3.77 -14.32 -9.36
N THR A 92 -3.90 -14.18 -10.67
CA THR A 92 -4.72 -13.11 -11.25
C THR A 92 -6.20 -13.51 -11.17
N SER A 93 -7.00 -12.66 -10.54
CA SER A 93 -8.44 -12.78 -10.45
C SER A 93 -9.12 -11.48 -10.90
N PRO A 94 -10.43 -11.48 -11.21
CA PRO A 94 -11.15 -10.25 -11.57
C PRO A 94 -11.04 -9.15 -10.49
N ALA A 95 -10.94 -9.54 -9.21
CA ALA A 95 -10.74 -8.59 -8.11
C ALA A 95 -9.34 -7.97 -8.15
N VAL A 96 -8.30 -8.80 -8.37
CA VAL A 96 -6.91 -8.32 -8.51
C VAL A 96 -6.77 -7.37 -9.70
N GLU A 97 -7.36 -7.71 -10.85
CA GLU A 97 -7.37 -6.83 -12.03
C GLU A 97 -8.09 -5.51 -11.77
N HIS A 98 -9.24 -5.56 -11.08
CA HIS A 98 -9.97 -4.36 -10.68
C HIS A 98 -9.12 -3.46 -9.78
N SER A 99 -8.49 -4.03 -8.76
CA SER A 99 -7.64 -3.30 -7.82
C SER A 99 -6.42 -2.69 -8.51
N ARG A 100 -5.76 -3.40 -9.46
CA ARG A 100 -4.69 -2.82 -10.29
C ARG A 100 -5.21 -1.67 -11.16
N ALA A 101 -6.38 -1.82 -11.78
CA ALA A 101 -6.99 -0.79 -12.60
C ALA A 101 -7.37 0.47 -11.79
N GLU A 102 -7.83 0.30 -10.55
CA GLU A 102 -8.12 1.43 -9.65
C GLU A 102 -6.85 2.22 -9.32
N ILE A 103 -5.74 1.53 -9.01
CA ILE A 103 -4.44 2.16 -8.75
C ILE A 103 -3.96 2.93 -10.00
N ALA A 104 -4.02 2.29 -11.18
CA ALA A 104 -3.67 2.94 -12.44
C ALA A 104 -4.55 4.18 -12.73
N CYS A 105 -5.85 4.12 -12.45
CA CYS A 105 -6.76 5.26 -12.56
C CYS A 105 -6.38 6.40 -11.60
N LEU A 106 -5.96 6.06 -10.37
CA LEU A 106 -5.48 7.04 -9.43
C LEU A 106 -4.19 7.69 -9.94
N HIS A 107 -3.25 6.95 -10.51
CA HIS A 107 -2.03 7.52 -11.13
C HIS A 107 -2.35 8.38 -12.36
N GLY A 108 -3.20 7.93 -13.27
CA GLY A 108 -3.59 8.67 -14.48
C GLY A 108 -4.25 10.02 -14.18
N ARG A 109 -5.03 10.12 -13.10
CA ARG A 109 -5.57 11.39 -12.60
C ARG A 109 -4.51 12.43 -12.18
N VAL A 110 -3.24 12.04 -12.05
CA VAL A 110 -2.10 12.95 -11.80
C VAL A 110 -1.44 13.39 -13.10
N ALA A 111 -1.22 12.46 -14.02
CA ALA A 111 -0.58 12.76 -15.30
C ALA A 111 -1.37 13.82 -16.07
N ASP A 112 -2.70 13.79 -15.97
CA ASP A 112 -3.60 14.80 -16.56
C ASP A 112 -3.49 16.20 -15.91
N ARG A 113 -2.78 16.32 -14.78
CA ARG A 113 -2.56 17.58 -14.04
C ARG A 113 -1.08 17.97 -13.90
N TYR A 114 -0.12 17.14 -14.29
CA TYR A 114 1.32 17.37 -14.08
C TYR A 114 2.21 16.58 -15.07
N HIS A 115 3.29 17.21 -15.57
CA HIS A 115 4.32 16.66 -16.48
C HIS A 115 5.56 16.17 -15.69
N PRO A 116 5.96 14.87 -15.71
CA PRO A 116 6.84 14.30 -14.68
C PRO A 116 8.30 14.02 -15.09
N ALA A 117 9.14 13.84 -14.07
CA ALA A 117 10.58 13.52 -14.10
C ALA A 117 10.94 12.20 -13.37
N ASP A 118 10.03 11.22 -13.30
CA ASP A 118 10.27 9.92 -12.63
C ASP A 118 10.43 8.77 -13.65
N PRO A 119 11.45 7.89 -13.54
CA PRO A 119 11.73 6.87 -14.55
C PRO A 119 10.66 5.77 -14.65
N CYS A 120 10.05 5.37 -13.53
CA CYS A 120 9.01 4.32 -13.51
C CYS A 120 7.59 4.84 -13.87
N GLN A 121 7.42 6.16 -14.03
CA GLN A 121 6.16 6.77 -14.51
C GLN A 121 6.14 6.96 -16.04
N ARG A 122 7.24 6.67 -16.75
CA ARG A 122 7.21 6.61 -18.21
C ARG A 122 6.48 5.34 -18.64
N ALA A 123 5.20 5.50 -18.98
CA ALA A 123 4.42 4.46 -19.64
C ALA A 123 5.22 3.86 -20.82
N PRO A 124 5.20 2.53 -21.04
CA PRO A 124 5.76 1.96 -22.26
C PRO A 124 5.01 2.54 -23.48
N PRO A 125 5.69 2.77 -24.62
CA PRO A 125 5.03 3.22 -25.83
C PRO A 125 3.97 2.17 -26.21
N ARG A 126 2.71 2.62 -26.33
CA ARG A 126 1.66 1.81 -26.94
C ARG A 126 2.08 1.59 -28.39
N THR A 127 2.42 0.34 -28.73
CA THR A 127 2.56 -0.13 -30.12
C THR A 127 1.24 -0.69 -30.58
#